data_AF-A0AAD5WF59-F1
#
_entry.id   AF-A0AAD5WF59-F1
#
_cell.length_a   1.000
_cell.length_b   1.000
_cell.length_c   1.000
_cell.angle_alpha   90.00
_cell.angle_beta   90.00
_cell.angle_gamma   90.00
#
_symmetry.space_group_name_H-M   'P 1'
#
loop_
_entity.id
_entity.type
_entity.pdbx_description
1 polymer ?
#
loop_
_entity_poly.entity_id
_entity_poly.type
_entity_poly.pdbx_seq_one_letter_code
_entity_poly.pdbx_strand_id
1 'polypeptide(L)'
;MEKSVENAEKRSELLDTLQNQLNEATLDLHIYTKALPLFEDDPSTSDILHKHLLDTVAAPIADKLLYTLDMNNKLKHGVEIGENENWALLLSTVDRASLAKALPESLSVKAQSLVETLAGKRVESFMDALKALAEDSGMIVKNFDESLELSKLQAYHKDLTEQVSSETDYVAFLPKVVALLFLKVHNRAIQVPERALSAIITRLKDKLPDSAGKLLTDYHNATATLLALRAAATGAEDEDCLVDRILTKEELLQEMIPKLKALALEKSEN
;
A
#
# COMPACT_ATOMS: atom_id res chain seq x y z
N MET A 1 -18.72 20.06 -35.65
CA MET A 1 -19.72 19.36 -34.83
C MET A 1 -19.24 17.96 -34.45
N GLU A 2 -18.74 17.18 -35.40
CA GLU A 2 -18.22 15.81 -35.20
C GLU A 2 -17.14 15.70 -34.10
N LYS A 3 -16.07 16.52 -34.14
CA LYS A 3 -15.02 16.55 -33.08
C LYS A 3 -15.53 16.89 -31.67
N SER A 4 -16.63 17.66 -31.58
CA SER A 4 -17.20 18.05 -30.28
C SER A 4 -17.99 16.91 -29.64
N VAL A 5 -18.63 16.07 -30.46
CA VAL A 5 -19.36 14.88 -30.02
C VAL A 5 -18.36 13.79 -29.65
N GLU A 6 -17.35 13.56 -30.48
CA GLU A 6 -16.28 12.59 -30.20
C GLU A 6 -15.54 12.89 -28.90
N ASN A 7 -15.20 14.17 -28.63
CA ASN A 7 -14.58 14.55 -27.35
C ASN A 7 -15.52 14.38 -26.15
N ALA A 8 -16.84 14.53 -26.34
CA ALA A 8 -17.80 14.29 -25.27
C ALA A 8 -17.89 12.79 -24.91
N GLU A 9 -17.89 11.92 -25.92
CA GLU A 9 -17.87 10.46 -25.74
C GLU A 9 -16.58 10.01 -25.03
N LYS A 10 -15.41 10.46 -25.50
CA LYS A 10 -14.11 10.17 -24.86
C LYS A 10 -14.06 10.62 -23.40
N ARG A 11 -14.67 11.76 -23.08
CA ARG A 11 -14.76 12.25 -21.69
C ARG A 11 -15.65 11.38 -20.81
N SER A 12 -16.78 10.90 -21.34
CA SER A 12 -17.66 10.00 -20.60
C SER A 12 -16.93 8.69 -20.28
N GLU A 13 -16.34 8.06 -21.30
CA GLU A 13 -15.60 6.80 -21.14
C GLU A 13 -14.44 6.94 -20.14
N LEU A 14 -13.71 8.06 -20.20
CA LEU A 14 -12.61 8.36 -19.28
C LEU A 14 -13.10 8.45 -17.82
N LEU A 15 -14.22 9.14 -17.57
CA LEU A 15 -14.77 9.28 -16.22
C LEU A 15 -15.41 7.98 -15.71
N ASP A 16 -16.06 7.20 -16.58
CA ASP A 16 -16.63 5.90 -16.23
C ASP A 16 -15.53 4.89 -15.86
N THR A 17 -14.43 4.89 -16.61
CA THR A 17 -13.24 4.08 -16.32
C THR A 17 -12.62 4.49 -14.99
N LEU A 18 -12.43 5.79 -14.76
CA LEU A 18 -11.92 6.32 -13.51
C LEU A 18 -12.82 5.94 -12.33
N GLN A 19 -14.14 6.05 -12.48
CA GLN A 19 -15.11 5.72 -11.45
C GLN A 19 -14.98 4.26 -10.98
N ASN A 20 -14.80 3.32 -11.91
CA ASN A 20 -14.62 1.90 -11.59
C ASN A 20 -13.28 1.65 -10.88
N GLN A 21 -12.19 2.22 -11.41
CA GLN A 21 -10.85 2.10 -10.83
C GLN A 21 -10.77 2.73 -9.44
N LEU A 22 -11.42 3.89 -9.25
CA LEU A 22 -11.46 4.59 -7.98
C LEU A 22 -12.22 3.76 -6.93
N ASN A 23 -13.34 3.14 -7.29
CA ASN A 23 -14.09 2.28 -6.37
C ASN A 23 -13.26 1.06 -5.93
N GLU A 24 -12.53 0.42 -6.84
CA GLU A 24 -11.65 -0.70 -6.49
C GLU A 24 -10.49 -0.24 -5.59
N ALA A 25 -9.79 0.82 -5.97
CA ALA A 25 -8.62 1.29 -5.22
C ALA A 25 -8.99 1.87 -3.84
N THR A 26 -10.17 2.48 -3.71
CA THR A 26 -10.68 2.97 -2.42
C THR A 26 -11.14 1.81 -1.52
N LEU A 27 -11.67 0.71 -2.07
CA LEU A 27 -11.93 -0.51 -1.31
C LEU A 27 -10.62 -1.10 -0.77
N ASP A 28 -9.57 -1.10 -1.60
CA ASP A 28 -8.25 -1.61 -1.22
C ASP A 28 -7.63 -0.79 -0.09
N LEU A 29 -7.69 0.54 -0.20
CA LEU A 29 -7.27 1.42 0.90
C LEU A 29 -8.11 1.15 2.16
N HIS A 30 -9.43 1.01 2.01
CA HIS A 30 -10.35 0.84 3.13
C HIS A 30 -10.10 -0.42 3.96
N ILE A 31 -9.79 -1.55 3.33
CA ILE A 31 -9.51 -2.79 4.09
C ILE A 31 -8.25 -2.66 4.96
N TYR A 32 -7.27 -1.85 4.54
CA TYR A 32 -6.05 -1.60 5.32
C TYR A 32 -6.27 -0.62 6.47
N THR A 33 -7.16 0.36 6.32
CA THR A 33 -7.43 1.31 7.43
C THR A 33 -8.04 0.63 8.64
N LYS A 34 -8.74 -0.51 8.45
CA LYS A 34 -9.29 -1.30 9.56
C LYS A 34 -8.22 -1.76 10.55
N ALA A 35 -6.96 -1.95 10.14
CA ALA A 35 -5.90 -2.37 11.06
C ALA A 35 -5.38 -1.23 11.95
N LEU A 36 -5.48 0.03 11.50
CA LEU A 36 -4.84 1.19 12.14
C LEU A 36 -5.28 1.43 13.60
N PRO A 37 -6.56 1.26 13.99
CA PRO A 37 -6.99 1.44 15.38
C PRO A 37 -6.30 0.51 16.38
N LEU A 38 -5.72 -0.61 15.94
CA LEU A 38 -4.99 -1.54 16.81
C LEU A 38 -3.62 -1.01 17.26
N PHE A 39 -3.17 0.13 16.71
CA PHE A 39 -1.87 0.73 16.99
C PHE A 39 -1.96 2.16 17.53
N GLU A 40 -3.17 2.66 17.82
CA GLU A 40 -3.37 4.03 18.33
C GLU A 40 -2.69 4.29 19.68
N ASP A 41 -2.47 3.25 20.47
CA ASP A 41 -1.78 3.30 21.75
C ASP A 41 -0.25 3.41 21.62
N ASP A 42 0.30 3.20 20.42
CA ASP A 42 1.68 3.54 20.07
C ASP A 42 1.71 4.58 18.94
N PRO A 43 1.79 5.89 19.27
CA PRO A 43 1.80 6.96 18.29
C PRO A 43 2.91 6.83 17.24
N SER A 44 4.06 6.25 17.61
CA SER A 44 5.20 6.12 16.68
C SER A 44 4.92 5.10 15.59
N THR A 45 4.39 3.93 15.96
CA THR A 45 3.99 2.89 15.01
C THR A 45 2.76 3.31 14.21
N SER A 46 1.78 3.95 14.85
CA SER A 46 0.60 4.51 14.19
C SER A 46 1.01 5.47 13.05
N ASP A 47 1.86 6.47 13.34
CA ASP A 47 2.33 7.43 12.34
C ASP A 47 3.06 6.74 11.17
N ILE A 48 3.86 5.71 11.43
CA ILE A 48 4.55 4.94 10.39
C ILE A 48 3.55 4.21 9.49
N LEU A 49 2.53 3.57 10.05
CA LEU A 49 1.52 2.82 9.30
C LEU A 49 0.66 3.72 8.42
N HIS A 50 0.17 4.85 8.97
CA HIS A 50 -0.57 5.82 8.17
C HIS A 50 0.28 6.37 7.04
N LYS A 51 1.51 6.78 7.33
CA LYS A 51 2.41 7.30 6.30
C LYS A 51 2.69 6.27 5.21
N HIS A 52 2.93 5.02 5.59
CA HIS A 52 3.17 3.96 4.62
C HIS A 52 1.97 3.81 3.66
N LEU A 53 0.74 3.76 4.17
CA LEU A 53 -0.46 3.67 3.32
C LEU A 53 -0.66 4.91 2.44
N LEU A 54 -0.32 6.11 2.95
CA LEU A 54 -0.35 7.33 2.14
C LEU A 54 0.63 7.24 0.96
N ASP A 55 1.84 6.74 1.21
CA ASP A 55 2.90 6.64 0.20
C ASP A 55 2.63 5.50 -0.81
N THR A 56 2.12 4.35 -0.37
CA THR A 56 2.03 3.12 -1.21
C THR A 56 0.67 2.92 -1.87
N VAL A 57 -0.42 3.39 -1.26
CA VAL A 57 -1.79 3.13 -1.74
C VAL A 57 -2.49 4.43 -2.11
N ALA A 58 -2.45 5.45 -1.24
CA ALA A 58 -3.16 6.71 -1.46
C ALA A 58 -2.55 7.55 -2.60
N ALA A 59 -1.21 7.63 -2.67
CA ALA A 59 -0.53 8.43 -3.68
C ALA A 59 -0.86 7.99 -5.12
N PRO A 60 -0.81 6.68 -5.49
CA PRO A 60 -1.27 6.23 -6.81
C PRO A 60 -2.74 6.58 -7.12
N ILE A 61 -3.63 6.52 -6.12
CA ILE A 61 -5.05 6.90 -6.28
C ILE A 61 -5.16 8.38 -6.65
N ALA A 62 -4.46 9.24 -5.91
CA ALA A 62 -4.44 10.67 -6.17
C ALA A 62 -3.80 11.01 -7.51
N ASP A 63 -2.71 10.34 -7.87
CA ASP A 63 -2.01 10.55 -9.14
C ASP A 63 -2.94 10.27 -10.32
N LYS A 64 -3.62 9.13 -10.26
CA LYS A 64 -4.60 8.74 -11.28
C LYS A 64 -5.75 9.75 -11.36
N LEU A 65 -6.30 10.15 -10.22
CA LEU A 65 -7.40 11.11 -10.17
C LEU A 65 -7.01 12.46 -10.75
N LEU A 66 -5.92 13.07 -10.28
CA LEU A 66 -5.46 14.39 -10.72
C LEU A 66 -5.16 14.40 -12.22
N TYR A 67 -4.47 13.37 -12.70
CA TYR A 67 -4.14 13.25 -14.10
C TYR A 67 -5.39 13.07 -14.98
N THR A 68 -6.33 12.21 -14.59
CA THR A 68 -7.58 12.03 -15.33
C THR A 68 -8.44 13.30 -15.34
N LEU A 69 -8.48 14.07 -14.25
CA LEU A 69 -9.19 15.34 -14.20
C LEU A 69 -8.55 16.39 -15.12
N ASP A 70 -7.22 16.46 -15.20
CA ASP A 70 -6.51 17.32 -16.13
C ASP A 70 -6.81 16.95 -17.58
N MET A 71 -6.82 15.66 -17.92
CA MET A 71 -7.21 15.17 -19.24
C MET A 71 -8.67 15.53 -19.59
N ASN A 72 -9.60 15.31 -18.66
CA ASN A 72 -11.00 15.70 -18.86
C ASN A 72 -11.13 17.22 -19.10
N ASN A 73 -10.33 18.04 -18.42
CA ASN A 73 -10.29 19.48 -18.63
C ASN A 73 -9.74 19.84 -20.03
N LYS A 74 -8.64 19.22 -20.45
CA LYS A 74 -8.05 19.36 -21.80
C LYS A 74 -9.05 19.02 -22.91
N LEU A 75 -9.74 17.89 -22.80
CA LEU A 75 -10.78 17.47 -23.77
C LEU A 75 -11.94 18.46 -23.82
N LYS A 76 -12.35 18.99 -22.66
CA LYS A 76 -13.41 20.02 -22.58
C LYS A 76 -13.02 21.30 -23.32
N HIS A 77 -11.73 21.64 -23.35
CA HIS A 77 -11.19 22.79 -24.08
C HIS A 77 -10.75 22.48 -25.52
N GLY A 78 -11.00 21.25 -26.01
CA GLY A 78 -10.72 20.86 -27.38
C GLY A 78 -9.25 20.56 -27.68
N VAL A 79 -8.45 20.28 -26.65
CA VAL A 79 -7.05 19.83 -26.79
C VAL A 79 -7.05 18.35 -27.15
N GLU A 80 -6.39 17.99 -28.25
CA GLU A 80 -6.19 16.59 -28.64
C GLU A 80 -5.19 15.92 -27.68
N ILE A 81 -5.61 14.80 -27.07
CA ILE A 81 -4.76 13.97 -26.20
C ILE A 81 -4.27 12.80 -27.05
N GLY A 82 -2.96 12.52 -27.02
CA GLY A 82 -2.40 11.37 -27.73
C GLY A 82 -2.90 10.04 -27.17
N GLU A 83 -3.18 9.07 -28.03
CA GLU A 83 -3.76 7.76 -27.68
C GLU A 83 -2.85 6.85 -26.82
N ASN A 84 -1.63 7.30 -26.45
CA ASN A 84 -0.58 6.42 -25.93
C ASN A 84 0.24 7.02 -24.75
N GLU A 85 -0.35 7.90 -23.94
CA GLU A 85 0.31 8.32 -22.69
C GLU A 85 0.17 7.20 -21.65
N ASN A 86 1.24 6.42 -21.48
CA ASN A 86 1.30 5.27 -20.59
C ASN A 86 0.91 5.65 -19.14
N TRP A 87 -0.14 5.00 -18.64
CA TRP A 87 -1.01 5.48 -17.54
C TRP A 87 -0.50 5.20 -16.12
N ALA A 88 0.80 4.99 -15.94
CA ALA A 88 1.43 4.51 -14.72
C ALA A 88 2.52 5.47 -14.22
N LEU A 89 2.22 6.77 -14.17
CA LEU A 89 3.15 7.76 -13.65
C LEU A 89 2.95 7.94 -12.15
N LEU A 90 3.95 7.52 -11.38
CA LEU A 90 4.15 8.02 -10.01
C LEU A 90 4.54 9.49 -10.12
N LEU A 91 3.62 10.37 -9.77
CA LEU A 91 3.87 11.81 -9.84
C LEU A 91 4.77 12.24 -8.69
N SER A 92 5.64 13.22 -8.95
CA SER A 92 6.31 13.91 -7.85
C SER A 92 5.32 14.83 -7.13
N THR A 93 5.66 15.26 -5.91
CA THR A 93 4.86 16.26 -5.18
C THR A 93 4.68 17.56 -5.98
N VAL A 94 5.70 17.95 -6.76
CA VAL A 94 5.66 19.14 -7.61
C VAL A 94 4.69 18.95 -8.78
N ASP A 95 4.69 17.78 -9.40
CA ASP A 95 3.79 17.45 -10.50
C ASP A 95 2.34 17.43 -10.03
N ARG A 96 2.07 16.78 -8.87
CA ARG A 96 0.75 16.78 -8.23
C ARG A 96 0.23 18.19 -7.97
N ALA A 97 1.06 19.05 -7.38
CA ALA A 97 0.69 20.43 -7.08
C ALA A 97 0.44 21.25 -8.36
N SER A 98 1.21 20.99 -9.42
CA SER A 98 1.05 21.66 -10.71
C SER A 98 -0.26 21.26 -11.40
N LEU A 99 -0.57 19.95 -11.43
CA LEU A 99 -1.84 19.45 -11.95
C LEU A 99 -3.03 19.99 -11.15
N ALA A 100 -2.97 19.96 -9.82
CA ALA A 100 -4.03 20.48 -8.97
C ALA A 100 -4.33 21.96 -9.24
N LYS A 101 -3.31 22.78 -9.52
CA LYS A 101 -3.47 24.21 -9.87
C LYS A 101 -3.99 24.45 -11.29
N ALA A 102 -3.77 23.51 -12.21
CA ALA A 102 -4.23 23.62 -13.60
C ALA A 102 -5.73 23.32 -13.76
N LEU A 103 -6.37 22.75 -12.74
CA LEU A 103 -7.81 22.46 -12.74
C LEU A 103 -8.66 23.74 -12.61
N PRO A 104 -9.94 23.70 -13.03
CA PRO A 104 -10.88 24.80 -12.81
C PRO A 104 -11.00 25.17 -11.32
N GLU A 105 -11.24 26.44 -11.01
CA GLU A 105 -11.17 27.01 -9.65
C GLU A 105 -11.91 26.19 -8.59
N SER A 106 -13.13 25.70 -8.89
CA SER A 106 -13.91 24.86 -7.99
C SER A 106 -13.23 23.53 -7.63
N LEU A 107 -12.56 22.90 -8.59
CA LEU A 107 -11.83 21.65 -8.40
C LEU A 107 -10.42 21.86 -7.88
N SER A 108 -9.78 22.99 -8.23
CA SER A 108 -8.39 23.27 -7.88
C SER A 108 -8.17 23.37 -6.37
N VAL A 109 -9.10 24.00 -5.65
CA VAL A 109 -9.02 24.12 -4.18
C VAL A 109 -9.05 22.74 -3.53
N LYS A 110 -9.97 21.87 -3.96
CA LYS A 110 -10.09 20.50 -3.42
C LYS A 110 -8.94 19.59 -3.83
N ALA A 111 -8.45 19.74 -5.06
CA ALA A 111 -7.28 19.02 -5.55
C ALA A 111 -6.02 19.40 -4.78
N GLN A 112 -5.83 20.68 -4.46
CA GLN A 112 -4.71 21.12 -3.62
C GLN A 112 -4.84 20.56 -2.20
N SER A 113 -6.04 20.59 -1.61
CA SER A 113 -6.29 19.97 -0.30
C SER A 113 -5.97 18.47 -0.31
N LEU A 114 -6.36 17.72 -1.35
CA LEU A 114 -6.00 16.31 -1.51
C LEU A 114 -4.46 16.12 -1.49
N VAL A 115 -3.72 16.93 -2.26
CA VAL A 115 -2.25 16.87 -2.31
C VAL A 115 -1.62 17.18 -0.95
N GLU A 116 -2.17 18.12 -0.19
CA GLU A 116 -1.72 18.42 1.17
C GLU A 116 -1.94 17.25 2.12
N THR A 117 -3.10 16.57 2.03
CA THR A 117 -3.40 15.41 2.90
C THR A 117 -2.47 14.21 2.65
N LEU A 118 -1.94 14.04 1.43
CA LEU A 118 -0.91 13.03 1.15
C LEU A 118 0.39 13.29 1.89
N ALA A 119 0.77 14.55 2.08
CA ALA A 119 1.92 14.93 2.91
C ALA A 119 1.61 14.91 4.41
N GLY A 120 0.35 14.64 4.77
CA GLY A 120 -0.14 14.58 6.13
C GLY A 120 0.28 13.32 6.88
N LYS A 121 -0.34 13.14 8.05
CA LYS A 121 -0.06 12.01 8.95
C LYS A 121 -1.20 10.99 9.06
N ARG A 122 -2.38 11.29 8.51
CA ARG A 122 -3.60 10.52 8.71
C ARG A 122 -4.25 10.19 7.37
N VAL A 123 -4.65 8.93 7.23
CA VAL A 123 -5.25 8.39 6.00
C VAL A 123 -6.70 8.83 5.90
N GLU A 124 -7.37 9.00 7.04
CA GLU A 124 -8.75 9.45 7.15
C GLU A 124 -8.92 10.82 6.51
N SER A 125 -8.02 11.76 6.82
CA SER A 125 -8.01 13.10 6.21
C SER A 125 -7.86 13.04 4.69
N PHE A 126 -7.05 12.11 4.19
CA PHE A 126 -6.92 11.86 2.75
C PHE A 126 -8.22 11.30 2.16
N MET A 127 -8.86 10.33 2.80
CA MET A 127 -10.11 9.74 2.32
C MET A 127 -11.23 10.78 2.24
N ASP A 128 -11.33 11.68 3.22
CA ASP A 128 -12.30 12.78 3.22
C ASP A 128 -12.02 13.77 2.07
N ALA A 129 -10.77 14.16 1.87
CA ALA A 129 -10.37 15.04 0.76
C ALA A 129 -10.60 14.38 -0.61
N LEU A 130 -10.31 13.08 -0.72
CA LEU A 130 -10.53 12.29 -1.93
C LEU A 130 -12.01 12.25 -2.29
N LYS A 131 -12.86 11.95 -1.31
CA LYS A 131 -14.30 11.93 -1.48
C LYS A 131 -14.83 13.30 -1.90
N ALA A 132 -14.40 14.36 -1.24
CA ALA A 132 -14.81 15.72 -1.56
C ALA A 132 -14.43 16.14 -3.00
N LEU A 133 -13.24 15.74 -3.49
CA LEU A 133 -12.81 16.02 -4.86
C LEU A 133 -13.55 15.16 -5.90
N ALA A 134 -13.78 13.88 -5.59
CA ALA A 134 -14.50 12.97 -6.46
C ALA A 134 -15.96 13.42 -6.65
N GLU A 135 -16.64 13.81 -5.57
CA GLU A 135 -18.02 14.31 -5.60
C GLU A 135 -18.15 15.57 -6.47
N ASP A 136 -17.25 16.55 -6.32
CA ASP A 136 -17.26 17.77 -7.15
C ASP A 136 -16.92 17.49 -8.62
N SER A 137 -16.24 16.37 -8.89
CA SER A 137 -15.95 15.91 -10.25
C SER A 137 -17.11 15.12 -10.87
N GLY A 138 -18.23 14.94 -10.14
CA GLY A 138 -19.39 14.18 -10.59
C GLY A 138 -19.28 12.67 -10.39
N MET A 139 -18.28 12.21 -9.64
CA MET A 139 -18.10 10.80 -9.28
C MET A 139 -18.71 10.50 -7.91
N ILE A 140 -19.08 9.24 -7.70
CA ILE A 140 -19.62 8.74 -6.45
C ILE A 140 -18.60 7.79 -5.83
N VAL A 141 -18.02 8.18 -4.69
CA VAL A 141 -17.23 7.24 -3.89
C VAL A 141 -18.20 6.35 -3.12
N LYS A 142 -18.27 5.08 -3.50
CA LYS A 142 -19.19 4.13 -2.86
C LYS A 142 -18.83 3.94 -1.39
N ASN A 143 -19.86 3.87 -0.55
CA ASN A 143 -19.71 3.22 0.73
C ASN A 143 -19.63 1.71 0.48
N PHE A 144 -18.72 1.03 1.16
CA PHE A 144 -18.55 -0.41 1.02
C PHE A 144 -19.53 -1.13 1.93
N ASP A 145 -20.20 -2.15 1.39
CA ASP A 145 -20.95 -3.08 2.20
C ASP A 145 -20.01 -4.14 2.81
N GLU A 146 -20.44 -4.74 3.91
CA GLU A 146 -19.68 -5.77 4.63
C GLU A 146 -19.34 -6.98 3.74
N SER A 147 -20.16 -7.27 2.72
CA SER A 147 -19.94 -8.41 1.83
C SER A 147 -18.80 -8.17 0.83
N LEU A 148 -18.66 -6.95 0.32
CA LEU A 148 -17.55 -6.52 -0.54
C LEU A 148 -16.24 -6.46 0.25
N GLU A 149 -16.28 -5.91 1.46
CA GLU A 149 -15.14 -5.91 2.37
C GLU A 149 -14.67 -7.35 2.65
N LEU A 150 -15.60 -8.24 3.00
CA LEU A 150 -15.29 -9.65 3.28
C LEU A 150 -14.73 -10.37 2.04
N SER A 151 -15.34 -10.18 0.87
CA SER A 151 -14.88 -10.76 -0.39
C SER A 151 -13.46 -10.30 -0.73
N LYS A 152 -13.17 -9.00 -0.58
CA LYS A 152 -11.82 -8.46 -0.80
C LYS A 152 -10.82 -9.01 0.22
N LEU A 153 -11.21 -9.12 1.49
CA LEU A 153 -10.37 -9.69 2.53
C LEU A 153 -10.04 -11.16 2.27
N GLN A 154 -11.01 -11.95 1.78
CA GLN A 154 -10.80 -13.34 1.38
C GLN A 154 -9.87 -13.45 0.17
N ALA A 155 -10.02 -12.57 -0.83
CA ALA A 155 -9.11 -12.50 -1.97
C ALA A 155 -7.68 -12.16 -1.52
N TYR A 156 -7.53 -11.17 -0.62
CA TYR A 156 -6.25 -10.81 -0.01
C TYR A 156 -5.63 -11.97 0.78
N HIS A 157 -6.43 -12.70 1.57
CA HIS A 157 -5.95 -13.89 2.29
C HIS A 157 -5.41 -14.95 1.32
N LYS A 158 -6.15 -15.23 0.24
CA LYS A 158 -5.74 -16.21 -0.77
C LYS A 158 -4.44 -15.79 -1.46
N ASP A 159 -4.37 -14.57 -1.96
CA ASP A 159 -3.19 -14.01 -2.62
C ASP A 159 -1.97 -14.05 -1.68
N LEU A 160 -2.12 -13.59 -0.44
CA LEU A 160 -1.04 -13.59 0.53
C LEU A 160 -0.58 -15.02 0.90
N THR A 161 -1.51 -15.98 0.95
CA THR A 161 -1.18 -17.41 1.14
C THR A 161 -0.35 -17.95 -0.03
N GLU A 162 -0.71 -17.62 -1.26
CA GLU A 162 0.03 -18.00 -2.47
C GLU A 162 1.42 -17.35 -2.51
N GLN A 163 1.52 -16.07 -2.14
CA GLN A 163 2.78 -15.35 -2.03
C GLN A 163 3.69 -15.95 -0.96
N VAL A 164 3.18 -16.21 0.26
CA VAL A 164 3.96 -16.86 1.33
C VAL A 164 4.42 -18.26 0.92
N SER A 165 3.61 -18.99 0.17
CA SER A 165 3.95 -20.34 -0.29
C SER A 165 5.08 -20.34 -1.32
N SER A 166 5.04 -19.41 -2.28
CA SER A 166 6.00 -19.32 -3.39
C SER A 166 7.25 -18.49 -3.08
N GLU A 167 7.24 -17.65 -2.04
CA GLU A 167 8.36 -16.78 -1.70
C GLU A 167 9.61 -17.57 -1.26
N THR A 168 10.75 -17.15 -1.78
CA THR A 168 12.08 -17.72 -1.49
C THR A 168 13.05 -16.68 -0.96
N ASP A 169 12.79 -15.40 -1.17
CA ASP A 169 13.61 -14.32 -0.66
C ASP A 169 13.38 -14.12 0.84
N TYR A 170 14.43 -14.31 1.64
CA TYR A 170 14.31 -14.24 3.10
C TYR A 170 14.02 -12.83 3.63
N VAL A 171 14.26 -11.74 2.88
CA VAL A 171 13.96 -10.38 3.33
C VAL A 171 12.49 -10.06 3.06
N ALA A 172 12.01 -10.30 1.83
CA ALA A 172 10.64 -10.08 1.40
C ALA A 172 9.64 -11.06 2.04
N PHE A 173 10.10 -12.23 2.48
CA PHE A 173 9.28 -13.24 3.15
C PHE A 173 8.70 -12.77 4.49
N LEU A 174 9.48 -12.07 5.31
CA LEU A 174 9.06 -11.75 6.68
C LEU A 174 7.84 -10.82 6.73
N PRO A 175 7.77 -9.68 6.00
CA PRO A 175 6.59 -8.84 5.98
C PRO A 175 5.33 -9.60 5.53
N LYS A 176 5.45 -10.50 4.55
CA LYS A 176 4.34 -11.31 4.02
C LYS A 176 3.80 -12.30 5.06
N VAL A 177 4.70 -13.00 5.76
CA VAL A 177 4.32 -13.93 6.84
C VAL A 177 3.66 -13.18 7.99
N VAL A 178 4.23 -12.05 8.40
CA VAL A 178 3.68 -11.23 9.48
C VAL A 178 2.30 -10.69 9.10
N ALA A 179 2.12 -10.23 7.87
CA ALA A 179 0.81 -9.82 7.35
C ALA A 179 -0.21 -10.98 7.38
N LEU A 180 0.20 -12.20 7.01
CA LEU A 180 -0.70 -13.37 6.97
C LEU A 180 -1.12 -13.80 8.37
N LEU A 181 -0.17 -13.85 9.31
CA LEU A 181 -0.46 -14.15 10.72
C LEU A 181 -1.35 -13.07 11.33
N PHE A 182 -1.11 -11.80 11.04
CA PHE A 182 -1.95 -10.69 11.48
C PHE A 182 -3.37 -10.80 10.94
N LEU A 183 -3.51 -11.13 9.66
CA LEU A 183 -4.80 -11.37 9.04
C LEU A 183 -5.54 -12.52 9.73
N LYS A 184 -4.87 -13.63 10.04
CA LYS A 184 -5.48 -14.78 10.73
C LYS A 184 -5.92 -14.46 12.16
N VAL A 185 -5.12 -13.70 12.90
CA VAL A 185 -5.37 -13.41 14.31
C VAL A 185 -6.42 -12.30 14.49
N HIS A 186 -6.34 -11.25 13.67
CA HIS A 186 -7.16 -10.05 13.85
C HIS A 186 -8.27 -9.89 12.81
N ASN A 187 -8.32 -10.75 11.78
CA ASN A 187 -9.23 -10.65 10.65
C ASN A 187 -9.19 -9.26 9.97
N ARG A 188 -7.98 -8.69 9.85
CA ARG A 188 -7.73 -7.35 9.30
C ARG A 188 -6.52 -7.40 8.38
N ALA A 189 -6.62 -6.76 7.22
CA ALA A 189 -5.50 -6.62 6.30
C ALA A 189 -4.53 -5.54 6.81
N ILE A 190 -3.22 -5.76 6.66
CA ILE A 190 -2.20 -4.80 7.02
C ILE A 190 -1.07 -4.82 6.01
N GLN A 191 -0.63 -3.64 5.57
CA GLN A 191 0.67 -3.51 4.93
C GLN A 191 1.73 -3.33 6.01
N VAL A 192 2.79 -4.14 5.94
CA VAL A 192 3.79 -4.25 7.00
C VAL A 192 5.05 -3.51 6.56
N PRO A 193 5.20 -2.20 6.88
CA PRO A 193 6.44 -1.49 6.60
C PRO A 193 7.56 -2.03 7.50
N GLU A 194 8.77 -2.13 6.95
CA GLU A 194 9.94 -2.65 7.67
C GLU A 194 10.18 -1.94 9.01
N ARG A 195 9.91 -0.63 9.06
CA ARG A 195 10.09 0.20 10.25
C ARG A 195 9.08 -0.09 11.38
N ALA A 196 7.91 -0.63 11.05
CA ALA A 196 6.89 -1.02 12.04
C ALA A 196 6.91 -2.52 12.38
N LEU A 197 7.72 -3.31 11.66
CA LEU A 197 7.70 -4.77 11.71
C LEU A 197 7.90 -5.32 13.12
N SER A 198 8.85 -4.77 13.89
CA SER A 198 9.11 -5.16 15.28
C SER A 198 7.91 -4.89 16.20
N ALA A 199 7.25 -3.74 16.03
CA ALA A 199 6.07 -3.36 16.81
C ALA A 199 4.87 -4.28 16.48
N ILE A 200 4.67 -4.60 15.20
CA ILE A 200 3.62 -5.52 14.74
C ILE A 200 3.87 -6.93 15.27
N ILE A 201 5.11 -7.43 15.21
CA ILE A 201 5.49 -8.73 15.79
C ILE A 201 5.20 -8.74 17.29
N THR A 202 5.48 -7.65 18.00
CA THR A 202 5.20 -7.54 19.44
C THR A 202 3.71 -7.66 19.73
N ARG A 203 2.83 -7.02 18.94
CA ARG A 203 1.37 -7.18 19.07
C ARG A 203 0.90 -8.60 18.78
N LEU A 204 1.53 -9.28 17.82
CA LEU A 204 1.21 -10.66 17.48
C LEU A 204 1.60 -11.65 18.58
N LYS A 205 2.67 -11.38 19.34
CA LYS A 205 3.12 -12.28 20.42
C LYS A 205 2.05 -12.54 21.46
N ASP A 206 1.23 -11.55 21.79
CA ASP A 206 0.16 -11.69 22.80
C ASP A 206 -0.96 -12.65 22.36
N LYS A 207 -1.00 -13.04 21.08
CA LYS A 207 -2.02 -13.89 20.48
C LYS A 207 -1.48 -15.17 19.85
N LEU A 208 -0.16 -15.32 19.78
CA LEU A 208 0.52 -16.48 19.22
C LEU A 208 1.15 -17.33 20.32
N PRO A 209 1.37 -18.64 20.09
CA PRO A 209 2.17 -19.46 20.99
C PRO A 209 3.57 -18.88 21.21
N ASP A 210 4.13 -19.01 22.41
CA ASP A 210 5.47 -18.48 22.75
C ASP A 210 6.56 -18.96 21.78
N SER A 211 6.46 -20.20 21.30
CA SER A 211 7.35 -20.77 20.30
C SER A 211 7.29 -20.03 18.96
N ALA A 212 6.10 -19.67 18.50
CA ALA A 212 5.85 -18.90 17.29
C ALA A 212 6.34 -17.46 17.41
N GLY A 213 6.03 -16.81 18.55
CA GLY A 213 6.49 -15.45 18.84
C GLY A 213 8.02 -15.34 18.90
N LYS A 214 8.68 -16.35 19.47
CA LYS A 214 10.15 -16.44 19.48
C LYS A 214 10.71 -16.62 18.07
N LEU A 215 10.15 -17.55 17.29
CA LEU A 215 10.60 -17.81 15.91
C LEU A 215 10.53 -16.55 15.04
N LEU A 216 9.44 -15.77 15.11
CA LEU A 216 9.30 -14.50 14.38
C LEU A 216 10.34 -13.46 14.81
N THR A 217 10.62 -13.37 16.11
CA THR A 217 11.60 -12.41 16.65
C THR A 217 13.02 -12.78 16.23
N ASP A 218 13.37 -14.06 16.33
CA ASP A 218 14.68 -14.56 15.95
C ASP A 218 14.91 -14.33 14.44
N TYR A 219 13.89 -14.57 13.62
CA TYR A 219 13.95 -14.30 12.19
C TYR A 219 14.13 -12.81 11.91
N HIS A 220 13.31 -11.95 12.52
CA HIS A 220 13.42 -10.49 12.37
C HIS A 220 14.83 -9.97 12.73
N ASN A 221 15.38 -10.42 13.85
CA ASN A 221 16.72 -10.05 14.29
C ASN A 221 17.80 -10.53 13.33
N ALA A 222 17.66 -11.74 12.79
CA ALA A 222 18.57 -12.28 11.78
C ALA A 222 18.51 -11.49 10.47
N THR A 223 17.31 -11.13 9.99
CA THR A 223 17.14 -10.27 8.80
C THR A 223 17.74 -8.89 9.01
N ALA A 224 17.48 -8.25 10.15
CA ALA A 224 18.07 -6.94 10.48
C ALA A 224 19.60 -6.99 10.53
N THR A 225 20.17 -8.07 11.10
CA THR A 225 21.62 -8.29 11.13
C THR A 225 22.19 -8.46 9.72
N LEU A 226 21.51 -9.25 8.86
CA LEU A 226 21.94 -9.46 7.49
C LEU A 226 21.97 -8.16 6.69
N LEU A 227 20.92 -7.34 6.80
CA LEU A 227 20.85 -6.04 6.13
C LEU A 227 21.95 -5.09 6.62
N ALA A 228 22.24 -5.07 7.92
CA ALA A 228 23.33 -4.28 8.48
C ALA A 228 24.71 -4.76 7.99
N LEU A 229 24.94 -6.08 7.90
CA LEU A 229 26.19 -6.64 7.36
C LEU A 229 26.38 -6.28 5.88
N ARG A 230 25.32 -6.37 5.08
CA ARG A 230 25.35 -5.97 3.66
C ARG A 230 25.65 -4.50 3.48
N ALA A 231 25.07 -3.63 4.31
CA ALA A 231 25.34 -2.20 4.28
C ALA A 231 26.78 -1.85 4.71
N ALA A 232 27.40 -2.67 5.57
CA ALA A 232 28.79 -2.50 5.98
C ALA A 232 29.79 -3.03 4.93
N ALA A 233 29.42 -4.07 4.18
CA ALA A 233 30.27 -4.68 3.16
C ALA A 233 30.50 -3.79 1.93
N THR A 234 29.62 -2.83 1.64
CA THR A 234 29.73 -1.94 0.46
C THR A 234 30.84 -0.88 0.54
N GLY A 235 31.76 -0.98 1.50
CA GLY A 235 32.89 -0.03 1.64
C GLY A 235 33.99 -0.44 2.62
N ALA A 236 34.21 -1.74 2.87
CA ALA A 236 35.19 -2.24 3.84
C ALA A 236 36.39 -2.94 3.19
N GLU A 237 37.58 -2.81 3.79
CA GLU A 237 38.82 -3.48 3.32
C GLU A 237 38.90 -4.97 3.75
N ASP A 238 38.09 -5.40 4.73
CA ASP A 238 37.99 -6.77 5.25
C ASP A 238 36.77 -7.53 4.66
N GLU A 239 36.67 -7.62 3.34
CA GLU A 239 35.51 -8.21 2.64
C GLU A 239 35.30 -9.71 2.97
N ASP A 240 36.38 -10.51 3.05
CA ASP A 240 36.28 -11.97 3.22
C ASP A 240 35.60 -12.38 4.54
N CYS A 241 35.93 -11.72 5.66
CA CYS A 241 35.30 -11.99 6.96
C CYS A 241 33.82 -11.57 7.00
N LEU A 242 33.43 -10.55 6.21
CA LEU A 242 32.05 -10.10 6.12
C LEU A 242 31.22 -11.03 5.24
N VAL A 243 31.79 -11.55 4.16
CA VAL A 243 31.16 -12.52 3.25
C VAL A 243 30.78 -13.80 4.01
N ASP A 244 31.70 -14.37 4.79
CA ASP A 244 31.42 -15.59 5.58
C ASP A 244 30.27 -15.37 6.59
N ARG A 245 30.24 -14.20 7.22
CA ARG A 245 29.18 -13.82 8.18
C ARG A 245 27.83 -13.62 7.50
N ILE A 246 27.83 -13.06 6.28
CA ILE A 246 26.62 -12.90 5.46
C ILE A 246 26.08 -14.28 5.08
N LEU A 247 26.92 -15.16 4.52
CA LEU A 247 26.53 -16.52 4.13
C LEU A 247 25.95 -17.30 5.31
N THR A 248 26.62 -17.28 6.46
CA THR A 248 26.13 -17.96 7.68
C THR A 248 24.73 -17.47 8.09
N LYS A 249 24.44 -16.17 7.90
CA LYS A 249 23.13 -15.59 8.23
C LYS A 249 22.06 -15.94 7.19
N GLU A 250 22.43 -16.02 5.92
CA GLU A 250 21.52 -16.46 4.85
C GLU A 250 21.11 -17.92 5.03
N GLU A 251 22.06 -18.80 5.35
CA GLU A 251 21.80 -20.22 5.64
C GLU A 251 20.84 -20.38 6.83
N LEU A 252 21.09 -19.65 7.93
CA LEU A 252 20.19 -19.65 9.09
C LEU A 252 18.76 -19.22 8.71
N LEU A 253 18.61 -18.17 7.91
CA LEU A 253 17.29 -17.70 7.47
C LEU A 253 16.62 -18.74 6.57
N GLN A 254 17.36 -19.37 5.66
CA GLN A 254 16.85 -20.44 4.80
C GLN A 254 16.34 -21.63 5.61
N GLU A 255 17.02 -22.04 6.68
CA GLU A 255 16.56 -23.10 7.57
C GLU A 255 15.28 -22.73 8.36
N MET A 256 15.05 -21.44 8.59
CA MET A 256 13.88 -20.95 9.31
C MET A 256 12.65 -20.78 8.41
N ILE A 257 12.83 -20.57 7.10
CA ILE A 257 11.72 -20.40 6.14
C ILE A 257 10.71 -21.56 6.21
N PRO A 258 11.10 -22.84 6.12
CA PRO A 258 10.14 -23.95 6.19
C PRO A 258 9.34 -23.98 7.49
N LYS A 259 9.98 -23.64 8.62
CA LYS A 259 9.34 -23.60 9.94
C LYS A 259 8.30 -22.49 10.02
N LEU A 260 8.63 -21.31 9.48
CA LEU A 260 7.69 -20.19 9.40
C LEU A 260 6.57 -20.43 8.38
N LYS A 261 6.85 -21.08 7.25
CA LYS A 261 5.81 -21.50 6.29
C LYS A 261 4.85 -22.48 6.94
N ALA A 262 5.34 -23.48 7.68
CA ALA A 262 4.49 -24.40 8.41
C ALA A 262 3.58 -23.66 9.39
N LEU A 263 4.13 -22.78 10.22
CA LEU A 263 3.36 -21.96 11.16
C LEU A 263 2.33 -21.05 10.47
N ALA A 264 2.71 -20.39 9.37
CA ALA A 264 1.86 -19.42 8.69
C ALA A 264 0.79 -20.08 7.82
N LEU A 265 1.05 -21.28 7.28
CA LEU A 265 0.16 -22.03 6.40
C LEU A 265 -0.65 -23.10 7.14
N GLU A 266 -0.32 -23.41 8.39
CA GLU A 266 -1.16 -24.21 9.27
C GLU A 266 -2.59 -23.67 9.20
N LYS A 267 -3.51 -24.55 8.80
CA LYS A 267 -4.93 -24.22 8.84
C LYS A 267 -5.24 -24.01 10.30
N SER A 268 -5.69 -22.81 10.64
CA SER A 268 -6.42 -22.59 11.88
C SER A 268 -7.62 -23.54 11.80
N GLU A 269 -7.54 -24.70 12.46
CA GLU A 269 -8.70 -25.51 12.76
C GLU A 269 -9.57 -24.66 13.68
N ASN A 270 -10.54 -23.97 13.08
CA ASN A 270 -11.75 -23.53 13.76
C ASN A 270 -12.80 -24.62 13.60
#